data_AF-A0A329TCJ9-F1
#
_entry.id   AF-A0A329TCJ9-F1
#
_cell.length_a   1.000
_cell.length_b   1.000
_cell.length_c   1.000
_cell.angle_alpha   90.00
_cell.angle_beta   90.00
_cell.angle_gamma   90.00
#
_symmetry.space_group_name_H-M   'P 1'
#
loop_
_entity.id
_entity.type
_entity.pdbx_description
1 polymer ?
#
loop_
_entity_poly.entity_id
_entity_poly.type
_entity_poly.pdbx_seq_one_letter_code
_entity_poly.pdbx_strand_id
1 'polypeptide(L)'
;MNRRDVVVGLGALVGTGAFASGTGAFGAAEVSRQAEIEVVDDSDGLVGLVANEAVAGVRMDEGGELTISIGDDDPGVNVNSVYQFGAFVSDDDVEDITGDTFSVVTDDDPADMSDGQESLESALAVVNQSTEDLSITIDFELNEDIDGGTEYAFELQSSQDGNSTREGHATSPITGQLSAELAIGESIGVSFIVNALEGATADEISGSLSLSATAV
;
A
#
# COMPACT_ATOMS: atom_id res chain seq x y z
N MET A 1 -83.89 2.83 19.83
CA MET A 1 -83.82 1.86 20.94
C MET A 1 -82.43 1.22 20.91
N ASN A 2 -81.61 1.48 21.94
CA ASN A 2 -80.39 0.72 22.19
C ASN A 2 -80.75 -0.69 22.65
N ARG A 3 -80.07 -1.71 22.10
CA ARG A 3 -79.89 -2.98 22.78
C ARG A 3 -78.41 -3.31 22.79
N ARG A 4 -77.90 -3.31 24.01
CA ARG A 4 -76.53 -3.52 24.46
C ARG A 4 -76.08 -4.96 24.20
N ASP A 5 -74.76 -5.14 24.22
CA ASP A 5 -74.00 -6.01 25.13
C ASP A 5 -72.77 -6.57 24.38
N VAL A 6 -71.56 -6.72 24.92
CA VAL A 6 -70.90 -6.35 26.17
C VAL A 6 -69.47 -6.94 26.06
N VAL A 7 -68.45 -6.32 26.69
CA VAL A 7 -67.26 -6.98 27.30
C VAL A 7 -66.21 -7.59 26.32
N VAL A 8 -64.88 -7.54 26.49
CA VAL A 8 -63.95 -7.05 27.53
C VAL A 8 -62.53 -7.05 26.95
N GLY A 9 -61.66 -6.23 27.53
CA GLY A 9 -60.23 -6.54 27.69
C GLY A 9 -59.31 -5.45 27.11
N LEU A 10 -58.83 -4.47 27.90
CA LEU A 10 -57.62 -4.56 28.76
C LEU A 10 -56.42 -5.06 27.96
N GLY A 11 -55.32 -4.33 27.78
CA GLY A 11 -54.84 -3.10 28.37
C GLY A 11 -53.44 -2.83 27.78
N ALA A 12 -52.98 -1.60 27.92
CA ALA A 12 -51.73 -1.11 27.39
C ALA A 12 -50.49 -1.86 27.91
N LEU A 13 -49.49 -2.03 27.03
CA LEU A 13 -48.09 -1.88 27.43
C LEU A 13 -47.44 -0.85 26.48
N VAL A 14 -47.10 0.28 27.08
CA VAL A 14 -46.22 1.31 26.55
C VAL A 14 -44.80 0.76 26.64
N GLY A 15 -44.06 0.79 25.53
CA GLY A 15 -42.67 0.36 25.46
C GLY A 15 -42.01 0.87 24.19
N THR A 16 -41.65 2.15 24.24
CA THR A 16 -40.56 2.81 23.50
C THR A 16 -39.86 2.00 22.39
N GLY A 17 -39.98 2.45 21.15
CA GLY A 17 -39.14 1.99 20.06
C GLY A 17 -39.44 2.80 18.81
N ALA A 18 -38.71 3.90 18.64
CA ALA A 18 -38.82 4.78 17.50
C ALA A 18 -38.60 4.01 16.19
N PHE A 19 -39.63 3.88 15.37
CA PHE A 19 -39.42 3.74 13.93
C PHE A 19 -39.25 5.15 13.38
N ALA A 20 -38.08 5.72 13.66
CA ALA A 20 -37.49 6.71 12.77
C ALA A 20 -37.30 5.97 11.44
N SER A 21 -38.26 6.16 10.54
CA SER A 21 -38.10 5.81 9.14
C SER A 21 -36.95 6.66 8.60
N GLY A 22 -35.74 6.13 8.77
CA GLY A 22 -34.53 6.64 8.16
C GLY A 22 -34.64 6.45 6.67
N THR A 23 -35.18 7.44 5.98
CA THR A 23 -34.84 7.68 4.58
C THR A 23 -33.47 8.37 4.59
N GLY A 24 -32.44 7.60 4.95
CA GLY A 24 -31.05 7.96 4.69
C GLY A 24 -30.85 7.83 3.20
N ALA A 25 -31.10 8.93 2.49
CA ALA A 25 -30.67 9.08 1.12
C ALA A 25 -29.19 8.68 1.04
N PHE A 26 -28.86 7.83 0.07
CA PHE A 26 -27.48 7.60 -0.36
C PHE A 26 -26.94 8.94 -0.90
N GLY A 27 -26.55 9.84 0.01
CA GLY A 27 -25.48 10.77 -0.28
C GLY A 27 -24.24 9.91 -0.31
N ALA A 28 -23.81 9.54 -1.52
CA ALA A 28 -22.41 9.25 -1.72
C ALA A 28 -21.67 10.50 -1.24
N ALA A 29 -21.12 10.43 -0.04
CA ALA A 29 -20.04 11.32 0.32
C ALA A 29 -18.87 10.83 -0.54
N GLU A 30 -18.57 11.57 -1.60
CA GLU A 30 -17.22 11.60 -2.16
C GLU A 30 -16.34 12.20 -1.05
N VAL A 31 -15.91 11.33 -0.14
CA VAL A 31 -14.78 11.63 0.73
C VAL A 31 -13.57 11.29 -0.10
N SER A 32 -12.79 12.31 -0.37
CA SER A 32 -11.58 12.19 -1.13
C SER A 32 -10.46 11.57 -0.31
N ARG A 33 -9.94 10.43 -0.73
CA ARG A 33 -9.27 9.41 0.12
C ARG A 33 -7.76 9.31 -0.12
N GLN A 34 -7.04 10.42 -0.20
CA GLN A 34 -5.69 10.46 -0.79
C GLN A 34 -4.69 9.45 -0.17
N ALA A 35 -4.21 8.51 -0.98
CA ALA A 35 -3.01 7.70 -0.73
C ALA A 35 -2.02 8.02 -1.84
N GLU A 36 -1.05 8.87 -1.53
CA GLU A 36 0.02 9.32 -2.42
C GLU A 36 1.34 9.09 -1.69
N ILE A 37 2.24 8.34 -2.32
CA ILE A 37 3.61 8.16 -1.84
C ILE A 37 4.51 8.87 -2.85
N GLU A 38 5.10 9.97 -2.42
CA GLU A 38 6.12 10.72 -3.15
C GLU A 38 7.50 10.14 -2.82
N VAL A 39 8.30 9.88 -3.85
CA VAL A 39 9.69 9.42 -3.72
C VAL A 39 10.62 10.42 -4.38
N VAL A 40 11.39 11.14 -3.55
CA VAL A 40 12.27 12.24 -3.99
C VAL A 40 13.62 11.70 -4.47
N ASP A 41 14.05 12.17 -5.65
CA ASP A 41 15.35 11.85 -6.26
C ASP A 41 16.55 12.49 -5.51
N ASP A 42 17.65 11.75 -5.36
CA ASP A 42 18.88 12.26 -4.76
C ASP A 42 19.81 12.86 -5.82
N SER A 43 19.71 14.18 -5.96
CA SER A 43 20.43 15.01 -6.93
C SER A 43 21.98 15.00 -6.85
N ASP A 44 22.60 14.26 -5.91
CA ASP A 44 24.05 13.95 -5.92
C ASP A 44 24.42 12.75 -6.81
N GLY A 45 23.46 12.14 -7.52
CA GLY A 45 23.64 11.59 -8.86
C GLY A 45 24.44 10.29 -9.00
N LEU A 46 24.31 9.37 -8.04
CA LEU A 46 24.96 8.04 -8.09
C LEU A 46 23.97 6.86 -8.18
N VAL A 47 22.68 7.12 -7.96
CA VAL A 47 21.59 6.15 -8.08
C VAL A 47 20.59 6.60 -9.12
N GLY A 48 19.98 5.67 -9.84
CA GLY A 48 18.84 5.93 -10.71
C GLY A 48 17.59 5.29 -10.15
N LEU A 49 16.49 6.05 -10.10
CA LEU A 49 15.16 5.52 -9.79
C LEU A 49 14.46 5.10 -11.08
N VAL A 50 13.88 3.92 -11.07
CA VAL A 50 13.17 3.32 -12.20
C VAL A 50 11.79 2.86 -11.74
N ALA A 51 10.75 3.50 -12.27
CA ALA A 51 9.37 3.08 -12.04
C ALA A 51 9.04 1.84 -12.88
N ASN A 52 8.26 0.91 -12.33
CA ASN A 52 7.61 -0.11 -13.14
C ASN A 52 6.25 0.40 -13.64
N GLU A 53 6.24 1.03 -14.81
CA GLU A 53 5.01 1.58 -15.42
C GLU A 53 3.99 0.50 -15.84
N ALA A 54 4.38 -0.79 -15.84
CA ALA A 54 3.42 -1.89 -16.03
C ALA A 54 2.57 -2.13 -14.77
N VAL A 55 3.06 -1.72 -13.60
CA VAL A 55 2.29 -1.76 -12.35
C VAL A 55 1.38 -0.54 -12.29
N ALA A 56 0.08 -0.78 -12.29
CA ALA A 56 -0.92 0.28 -12.27
C ALA A 56 -0.74 1.18 -11.04
N GLY A 57 -0.70 2.50 -11.27
CA GLY A 57 -0.53 3.49 -10.21
C GLY A 57 0.92 3.88 -9.93
N VAL A 58 1.91 3.17 -10.48
CA VAL A 58 3.34 3.50 -10.35
C VAL A 58 3.81 4.24 -11.60
N ARG A 59 4.36 5.44 -11.44
CA ARG A 59 4.82 6.26 -12.56
C ARG A 59 5.87 7.28 -12.14
N MET A 60 6.72 7.68 -13.09
CA MET A 60 7.50 8.90 -12.96
C MET A 60 6.63 10.10 -13.35
N ASP A 61 6.67 11.17 -12.58
CA ASP A 61 6.00 12.43 -12.92
C ASP A 61 6.82 13.28 -13.93
N GLU A 62 6.29 14.43 -14.35
CA GLU A 62 6.99 15.32 -15.29
C GLU A 62 8.24 15.99 -14.67
N GLY A 63 8.38 15.96 -13.34
CA GLY A 63 9.50 16.47 -12.57
C GLY A 63 10.63 15.45 -12.34
N GLY A 64 10.40 14.17 -12.64
CA GLY A 64 11.33 13.08 -12.34
C GLY A 64 11.16 12.49 -10.94
N GLU A 65 10.06 12.80 -10.25
CA GLU A 65 9.65 12.20 -9.00
C GLU A 65 8.89 10.89 -9.27
N LEU A 66 9.15 9.85 -8.47
CA LEU A 66 8.37 8.63 -8.54
C LEU A 66 7.12 8.79 -7.68
N THR A 67 5.95 8.64 -8.31
CA THR A 67 4.65 8.72 -7.66
C THR A 67 3.97 7.36 -7.70
N ILE A 68 3.48 6.95 -6.54
CA ILE A 68 2.52 5.84 -6.41
C ILE A 68 1.17 6.46 -6.04
N SER A 69 0.19 6.31 -6.93
CA SER A 69 -1.16 6.87 -6.75
C SER A 69 -2.24 5.84 -7.05
N ILE A 70 -3.16 5.67 -6.12
CA ILE A 70 -4.25 4.68 -6.22
C ILE A 70 -5.53 5.41 -6.64
N GLY A 71 -5.69 5.71 -7.92
CA GLY A 71 -6.81 6.49 -8.47
C GLY A 71 -6.33 7.74 -9.21
N ASP A 72 -7.19 8.33 -10.03
CA ASP A 72 -6.81 9.48 -10.89
C ASP A 72 -7.00 10.84 -10.18
N ASP A 73 -8.25 11.24 -9.96
CA ASP A 73 -8.61 12.57 -9.42
C ASP A 73 -8.89 12.57 -7.91
N ASP A 74 -9.01 11.36 -7.34
CA ASP A 74 -9.31 11.14 -5.94
C ASP A 74 -8.60 9.86 -5.47
N PRO A 75 -7.27 9.96 -5.20
CA PRO A 75 -6.50 8.78 -4.83
C PRO A 75 -7.09 8.17 -3.57
N GLY A 76 -6.98 6.85 -3.39
CA GLY A 76 -7.43 6.14 -2.21
C GLY A 76 -7.68 4.65 -2.40
N VAL A 77 -7.54 3.91 -1.30
CA VAL A 77 -7.86 2.48 -1.26
C VAL A 77 -9.34 2.26 -0.94
N ASN A 78 -9.91 1.21 -1.52
CA ASN A 78 -11.24 0.77 -1.14
C ASN A 78 -11.19 -0.04 0.16
N VAL A 79 -12.16 0.17 1.05
CA VAL A 79 -12.39 -0.77 2.15
C VAL A 79 -12.73 -2.15 1.60
N ASN A 80 -12.36 -3.19 2.35
CA ASN A 80 -12.53 -4.57 1.92
C ASN A 80 -11.80 -4.88 0.59
N SER A 81 -10.57 -4.36 0.43
CA SER A 81 -9.73 -4.67 -0.73
C SER A 81 -8.25 -4.77 -0.37
N VAL A 82 -7.48 -5.43 -1.22
CA VAL A 82 -6.03 -5.56 -1.12
C VAL A 82 -5.43 -5.07 -2.44
N TYR A 83 -4.42 -4.23 -2.34
CA TYR A 83 -3.62 -3.77 -3.48
C TYR A 83 -2.20 -4.27 -3.28
N GLN A 84 -1.62 -4.81 -4.35
CA GLN A 84 -0.21 -5.18 -4.39
C GLN A 84 0.45 -4.44 -5.54
N PHE A 85 1.64 -3.93 -5.27
CA PHE A 85 2.48 -3.21 -6.21
C PHE A 85 3.82 -3.92 -6.27
N GLY A 86 4.14 -4.44 -7.45
CA GLY A 86 5.28 -5.30 -7.67
C GLY A 86 5.14 -6.71 -7.08
N ALA A 87 5.93 -7.64 -7.58
CA ALA A 87 6.05 -8.99 -7.05
C ALA A 87 7.00 -9.04 -5.85
N PHE A 88 6.72 -9.94 -4.91
CA PHE A 88 7.58 -10.22 -3.76
C PHE A 88 8.47 -11.44 -4.05
N VAL A 89 9.60 -11.58 -3.37
CA VAL A 89 10.46 -12.78 -3.48
C VAL A 89 9.76 -14.02 -2.92
N SER A 90 9.05 -13.87 -1.81
CA SER A 90 8.17 -14.90 -1.26
C SER A 90 6.96 -14.28 -0.58
N ASP A 91 5.95 -15.10 -0.31
CA ASP A 91 4.74 -14.73 0.41
C ASP A 91 4.90 -14.84 1.94
N ASP A 92 6.02 -15.41 2.40
CA ASP A 92 6.37 -15.50 3.83
C ASP A 92 6.30 -14.12 4.50
N ASP A 93 5.73 -14.07 5.70
CA ASP A 93 5.47 -12.87 6.52
C ASP A 93 4.45 -11.88 5.93
N VAL A 94 4.11 -12.00 4.64
CA VAL A 94 3.09 -11.18 3.96
C VAL A 94 1.72 -11.88 4.00
N GLU A 95 1.68 -13.21 3.88
CA GLU A 95 0.44 -14.00 4.05
C GLU A 95 -0.21 -13.77 5.41
N ASP A 96 0.58 -13.50 6.45
CA ASP A 96 0.05 -13.20 7.79
C ASP A 96 -0.82 -11.93 7.81
N ILE A 97 -0.56 -10.99 6.90
CA ILE A 97 -1.35 -9.77 6.72
C ILE A 97 -2.52 -10.04 5.78
N THR A 98 -2.27 -10.60 4.60
CA THR A 98 -3.30 -10.73 3.56
C THR A 98 -4.28 -11.87 3.82
N GLY A 99 -3.89 -12.84 4.65
CA GLY A 99 -4.60 -14.08 4.92
C GLY A 99 -4.93 -14.88 3.65
N ASP A 100 -5.88 -15.80 3.77
CA ASP A 100 -6.33 -16.64 2.65
C ASP A 100 -7.17 -15.88 1.59
N THR A 101 -7.44 -14.59 1.80
CA THR A 101 -8.38 -13.81 0.96
C THR A 101 -7.71 -13.26 -0.29
N PHE A 102 -6.38 -13.15 -0.27
CA PHE A 102 -5.58 -12.62 -1.36
C PHE A 102 -4.34 -13.48 -1.55
N SER A 103 -4.10 -13.91 -2.78
CA SER A 103 -2.89 -14.65 -3.14
C SER A 103 -1.81 -13.64 -3.51
N VAL A 104 -0.74 -13.58 -2.72
CA VAL A 104 0.41 -12.72 -3.00
C VAL A 104 1.03 -13.12 -4.33
N VAL A 105 1.31 -12.14 -5.18
CA VAL A 105 2.07 -12.37 -6.42
C VAL A 105 3.55 -12.39 -6.07
N THR A 106 4.23 -13.47 -6.42
CA THR A 106 5.66 -13.65 -6.17
C THR A 106 6.43 -13.90 -7.46
N ASP A 107 7.71 -13.55 -7.45
CA ASP A 107 8.67 -13.82 -8.51
C ASP A 107 10.01 -14.26 -7.89
N ASP A 108 10.77 -15.09 -8.61
CA ASP A 108 12.09 -15.57 -8.14
C ASP A 108 13.16 -14.46 -8.23
N ASP A 109 12.98 -13.46 -9.11
CA ASP A 109 13.84 -12.29 -9.22
C ASP A 109 13.11 -10.99 -9.57
N PRO A 110 12.31 -10.43 -8.64
CA PRO A 110 11.48 -9.27 -8.94
C PRO A 110 12.28 -8.00 -9.18
N ALA A 111 13.54 -7.93 -8.72
CA ALA A 111 14.41 -6.78 -8.92
C ALA A 111 15.22 -6.85 -10.23
N ASP A 112 15.01 -7.85 -11.08
CA ASP A 112 15.79 -8.06 -12.29
C ASP A 112 15.69 -6.86 -13.26
N MET A 113 16.85 -6.32 -13.61
CA MET A 113 17.00 -5.22 -14.58
C MET A 113 17.86 -5.63 -15.78
N SER A 114 18.07 -6.94 -16.00
CA SER A 114 18.93 -7.49 -17.05
C SER A 114 18.47 -7.14 -18.46
N ASP A 115 17.16 -7.05 -18.69
CA ASP A 115 16.53 -6.58 -19.93
C ASP A 115 15.93 -5.17 -19.78
N GLY A 116 16.43 -4.40 -18.79
CA GLY A 116 15.94 -3.06 -18.46
C GLY A 116 14.60 -3.11 -17.72
N GLN A 117 13.74 -2.12 -17.96
CA GLN A 117 12.42 -2.03 -17.31
C GLN A 117 11.48 -3.20 -17.65
N GLU A 118 11.73 -3.93 -18.75
CA GLU A 118 10.87 -5.02 -19.20
C GLU A 118 11.02 -6.30 -18.36
N SER A 119 12.15 -6.46 -17.64
CA SER A 119 12.36 -7.56 -16.68
C SER A 119 11.97 -7.20 -15.26
N LEU A 120 11.67 -5.92 -14.99
CA LEU A 120 11.35 -5.46 -13.65
C LEU A 120 9.93 -5.91 -13.27
N GLU A 121 9.83 -6.69 -12.20
CA GLU A 121 8.53 -7.11 -11.64
C GLU A 121 8.26 -6.44 -10.28
N SER A 122 9.25 -5.78 -9.67
CA SER A 122 9.06 -4.92 -8.48
C SER A 122 8.26 -3.67 -8.84
N ALA A 123 7.72 -2.95 -7.85
CA ALA A 123 7.02 -1.68 -8.13
C ALA A 123 7.98 -0.62 -8.66
N LEU A 124 9.18 -0.56 -8.09
CA LEU A 124 10.25 0.33 -8.52
C LEU A 124 11.60 -0.36 -8.32
N ALA A 125 12.63 0.14 -9.00
CA ALA A 125 14.02 -0.24 -8.76
C ALA A 125 14.91 0.98 -8.52
N VAL A 126 15.89 0.79 -7.65
CA VAL A 126 17.03 1.67 -7.41
C VAL A 126 18.23 1.01 -8.05
N VAL A 127 18.85 1.69 -9.02
CA VAL A 127 19.98 1.13 -9.77
C VAL A 127 21.25 1.88 -9.40
N ASN A 128 22.31 1.16 -9.06
CA ASN A 128 23.62 1.77 -8.84
C ASN A 128 24.27 2.11 -10.19
N GLN A 129 24.30 3.41 -10.51
CA GLN A 129 24.91 3.94 -11.73
C GLN A 129 26.34 4.47 -11.49
N SER A 130 26.87 4.27 -10.28
CA SER A 130 28.18 4.73 -9.89
C SER A 130 29.29 3.73 -10.27
N THR A 131 30.52 4.06 -9.88
CA THR A 131 31.68 3.16 -10.02
C THR A 131 32.12 2.55 -8.69
N GLU A 132 31.30 2.69 -7.64
CA GLU A 132 31.56 2.22 -6.28
C GLU A 132 30.34 1.45 -5.78
N ASP A 133 30.51 0.60 -4.77
CA ASP A 133 29.38 -0.04 -4.11
C ASP A 133 28.68 1.00 -3.24
N LEU A 134 27.36 0.92 -3.13
CA LEU A 134 26.53 1.87 -2.40
C LEU A 134 25.84 1.18 -1.22
N SER A 135 25.78 1.85 -0.08
CA SER A 135 24.83 1.53 0.98
C SER A 135 23.57 2.36 0.75
N ILE A 136 22.46 1.68 0.52
CA ILE A 136 21.14 2.28 0.33
C ILE A 136 20.37 2.17 1.63
N THR A 137 19.77 3.28 2.06
CA THR A 137 18.82 3.32 3.18
C THR A 137 17.49 3.86 2.69
N ILE A 138 16.42 3.10 2.96
CA ILE A 138 15.05 3.47 2.70
C ILE A 138 14.36 3.78 4.02
N ASP A 139 13.92 5.02 4.15
CA ASP A 139 13.24 5.58 5.30
C ASP A 139 11.76 5.73 5.05
N PHE A 140 10.96 5.10 5.91
CA PHE A 140 9.50 5.19 5.87
C PHE A 140 9.03 6.19 6.92
N GLU A 141 8.50 7.32 6.47
CA GLU A 141 7.79 8.26 7.33
C GLU A 141 6.30 8.19 7.00
N LEU A 142 5.59 7.29 7.70
CA LEU A 142 4.14 7.13 7.57
C LEU A 142 3.42 7.90 8.69
N ASN A 143 2.42 8.68 8.30
CA ASN A 143 1.44 9.32 9.15
C ASN A 143 0.10 8.60 8.97
N GLU A 144 -0.28 7.88 10.02
CA GLU A 144 -1.37 6.91 10.03
C GLU A 144 -2.43 7.36 11.03
N ASP A 145 -3.67 7.53 10.57
CA ASP A 145 -4.87 7.68 11.39
C ASP A 145 -5.80 6.50 11.08
N ILE A 146 -5.53 5.37 11.74
CA ILE A 146 -6.22 4.10 11.48
C ILE A 146 -7.22 3.83 12.61
N ASP A 147 -8.50 3.89 12.27
CA ASP A 147 -9.62 3.52 13.13
C ASP A 147 -10.02 2.04 12.93
N GLY A 148 -9.70 1.48 11.76
CA GLY A 148 -9.92 0.10 11.34
C GLY A 148 -8.69 -0.80 11.48
N GLY A 149 -8.59 -1.80 10.60
CA GLY A 149 -7.48 -2.75 10.51
C GLY A 149 -6.77 -2.68 9.16
N THR A 150 -6.53 -1.48 8.64
CA THR A 150 -5.70 -1.33 7.43
C THR A 150 -4.24 -1.62 7.79
N GLU A 151 -3.61 -2.53 7.04
CA GLU A 151 -2.24 -2.99 7.22
C GLU A 151 -1.45 -2.87 5.92
N TYR A 152 -0.12 -2.88 6.02
CA TYR A 152 0.79 -2.72 4.89
C TYR A 152 2.06 -3.52 5.10
N ALA A 153 2.68 -3.88 3.99
CA ALA A 153 3.95 -4.58 3.93
C ALA A 153 4.82 -3.95 2.85
N PHE A 154 6.12 -3.82 3.11
CA PHE A 154 7.13 -3.38 2.14
C PHE A 154 8.28 -4.38 2.15
N GLU A 155 8.76 -4.72 0.97
CA GLU A 155 9.92 -5.57 0.77
C GLU A 155 11.00 -4.80 0.01
N LEU A 156 12.24 -5.00 0.43
CA LEU A 156 13.42 -4.68 -0.38
C LEU A 156 14.04 -5.99 -0.84
N GLN A 157 14.36 -6.03 -2.12
CA GLN A 157 14.94 -7.17 -2.79
C GLN A 157 16.14 -6.73 -3.63
N SER A 158 17.22 -7.48 -3.62
CA SER A 158 18.34 -7.27 -4.55
C SER A 158 18.24 -8.26 -5.70
N SER A 159 18.81 -7.90 -6.85
CA SER A 159 19.10 -8.85 -7.94
C SER A 159 20.61 -8.85 -8.20
N GLN A 160 21.24 -10.02 -8.06
CA GLN A 160 22.66 -10.25 -8.35
C GLN A 160 22.81 -11.50 -9.23
N ASP A 161 23.41 -11.35 -10.41
CA ASP A 161 23.67 -12.45 -11.35
C ASP A 161 22.40 -13.28 -11.72
N GLY A 162 21.22 -12.64 -11.73
CA GLY A 162 19.94 -13.29 -12.02
C GLY A 162 19.39 -14.13 -10.87
N ASN A 163 19.77 -13.79 -9.64
CA ASN A 163 19.25 -14.40 -8.42
C ASN A 163 18.85 -13.30 -7.45
N SER A 164 17.65 -13.41 -6.86
CA SER A 164 17.20 -12.44 -5.87
C SER A 164 17.51 -12.83 -4.44
N THR A 165 17.65 -11.81 -3.59
CA THR A 165 17.70 -11.93 -2.13
C THR A 165 16.73 -10.91 -1.53
N ARG A 166 15.88 -11.35 -0.59
CA ARG A 166 15.13 -10.44 0.28
C ARG A 166 16.11 -9.76 1.24
N GLU A 167 16.37 -8.47 1.02
CA GLU A 167 17.27 -7.65 1.83
C GLU A 167 16.58 -7.14 3.10
N GLY A 168 15.28 -6.87 3.01
CA GLY A 168 14.51 -6.34 4.13
C GLY A 168 13.02 -6.47 3.91
N HIS A 169 12.29 -6.48 5.03
CA HIS A 169 10.84 -6.47 5.02
C HIS A 169 10.33 -5.68 6.23
N ALA A 170 9.27 -4.89 6.03
CA ALA A 170 8.61 -4.13 7.07
C ALA A 170 7.09 -4.27 6.96
N THR A 171 6.43 -4.51 8.10
CA THR A 171 4.97 -4.66 8.19
C THR A 171 4.37 -3.69 9.18
N SER A 172 3.07 -3.41 9.05
CA SER A 172 2.36 -2.51 9.97
C SER A 172 2.43 -3.01 11.43
N PRO A 173 2.70 -2.13 12.41
CA PRO A 173 3.09 -0.73 12.24
C PRO A 173 4.55 -0.60 11.78
N ILE A 174 4.77 0.14 10.71
CA ILE A 174 6.12 0.33 10.16
C ILE A 174 6.81 1.43 10.93
N THR A 175 7.87 1.08 11.63
CA THR A 175 8.74 2.02 12.31
C THR A 175 10.18 1.68 12.01
N GLY A 176 10.88 2.52 11.25
CA GLY A 176 12.31 2.39 11.03
C GLY A 176 12.75 2.53 9.58
N GLN A 177 13.96 2.02 9.34
CA GLN A 177 14.68 2.14 8.08
C GLN A 177 14.98 0.71 7.59
N LEU A 178 14.91 0.49 6.28
CA LEU A 178 15.48 -0.69 5.65
C LEU A 178 16.78 -0.29 4.98
N SER A 179 17.78 -1.18 4.96
CA SER A 179 19.06 -0.87 4.33
C SER A 179 19.62 -2.08 3.63
N ALA A 180 20.26 -1.84 2.48
CA ALA A 180 20.87 -2.85 1.64
C ALA A 180 22.21 -2.32 1.11
N GLU A 181 23.14 -3.24 0.81
CA GLU A 181 24.30 -2.93 -0.02
C GLU A 181 23.93 -3.18 -1.48
N LEU A 182 24.41 -2.31 -2.36
CA LEU A 182 24.11 -2.34 -3.79
C LEU A 182 25.42 -2.24 -4.57
N ALA A 183 25.88 -3.37 -5.11
CA ALA A 183 27.13 -3.38 -5.85
C ALA A 183 26.99 -2.69 -7.21
N ILE A 184 28.12 -2.45 -7.86
CA ILE A 184 28.15 -1.82 -9.19
C ILE A 184 27.35 -2.67 -10.19
N GLY A 185 26.34 -2.06 -10.82
CA GLY A 185 25.52 -2.70 -11.85
C GLY A 185 24.37 -3.55 -11.32
N GLU A 186 24.16 -3.59 -10.01
CA GLU A 186 23.00 -4.22 -9.38
C GLU A 186 21.82 -3.27 -9.22
N SER A 187 20.66 -3.84 -8.90
CA SER A 187 19.42 -3.15 -8.57
C SER A 187 18.86 -3.60 -7.21
N ILE A 188 18.29 -2.66 -6.46
CA ILE A 188 17.33 -2.94 -5.37
C ILE A 188 15.93 -2.69 -5.90
N GLY A 189 15.08 -3.71 -5.90
CA GLY A 189 13.65 -3.58 -6.09
C GLY A 189 12.94 -3.23 -4.78
N VAL A 190 11.83 -2.51 -4.89
CA VAL A 190 10.88 -2.30 -3.80
C VAL A 190 9.49 -2.73 -4.24
N SER A 191 8.85 -3.57 -3.43
CA SER A 191 7.47 -4.02 -3.60
C SER A 191 6.67 -3.77 -2.33
N PHE A 192 5.36 -3.56 -2.45
CA PHE A 192 4.53 -3.30 -1.28
C PHE A 192 3.07 -3.73 -1.46
N ILE A 193 2.41 -3.94 -0.33
CA ILE A 193 0.99 -4.27 -0.23
C ILE A 193 0.29 -3.27 0.68
N VAL A 194 -0.94 -2.93 0.32
CA VAL A 194 -1.91 -2.25 1.18
C VAL A 194 -3.12 -3.17 1.35
N ASN A 195 -3.31 -3.68 2.55
CA ASN A 195 -4.45 -4.50 2.94
C ASN A 195 -5.47 -3.66 3.71
N ALA A 196 -6.61 -3.39 3.09
CA ALA A 196 -7.74 -2.71 3.70
C ALA A 196 -8.94 -3.64 3.92
N LEU A 197 -8.72 -4.96 4.08
CA LEU A 197 -9.80 -5.95 4.31
C LEU A 197 -10.62 -5.62 5.56
N GLU A 198 -9.94 -5.29 6.65
CA GLU A 198 -10.55 -4.84 7.91
C GLU A 198 -10.52 -3.30 8.05
N GLY A 199 -10.21 -2.59 6.96
CA GLY A 199 -10.11 -1.13 6.94
C GLY A 199 -11.46 -0.42 7.12
N ALA A 200 -11.43 0.75 7.74
CA ALA A 200 -12.58 1.64 7.88
C ALA A 200 -12.52 2.79 6.87
N THR A 201 -13.66 3.40 6.55
CA THR A 201 -13.70 4.57 5.65
C THR A 201 -13.07 5.83 6.25
N ALA A 202 -12.76 5.79 7.55
CA ALA A 202 -12.06 6.85 8.26
C ALA A 202 -10.54 6.64 8.29
N ASP A 203 -10.05 5.47 7.85
CA ASP A 203 -8.62 5.19 7.82
C ASP A 203 -7.93 6.11 6.82
N GLU A 204 -6.88 6.79 7.30
CA GLU A 204 -6.03 7.66 6.49
C GLU A 204 -4.58 7.24 6.65
N ILE A 205 -3.89 7.06 5.53
CA ILE A 205 -2.45 6.77 5.47
C ILE A 205 -1.85 7.75 4.49
N SER A 206 -0.90 8.53 4.98
CA SER A 206 -0.10 9.46 4.20
C SER A 206 1.35 9.27 4.60
N GLY A 207 2.30 9.60 3.74
CA GLY A 207 3.70 9.49 4.13
C GLY A 207 4.66 9.73 2.99
N SER A 208 5.93 9.65 3.32
CA SER A 208 7.02 9.75 2.35
C SER A 208 7.97 8.57 2.52
N LEU A 209 8.48 8.10 1.39
CA LEU A 209 9.58 7.15 1.34
C LEU A 209 10.82 7.90 0.86
N SER A 210 11.82 8.03 1.74
CA SER A 210 13.08 8.70 1.41
C SER A 210 14.17 7.68 1.15
N LEU A 211 14.87 7.83 0.03
CA LEU A 211 16.06 7.03 -0.27
C LEU A 211 17.32 7.87 -0.07
N SER A 212 18.32 7.25 0.54
CA SER A 212 19.68 7.81 0.60
C SER A 212 20.70 6.76 0.17
N ALA A 213 21.75 7.22 -0.51
CA ALA A 213 22.83 6.37 -0.98
C ALA A 213 24.18 6.93 -0.53
N THR A 214 25.06 6.08 -0.02
CA THR A 214 26.44 6.47 0.36
C THR A 214 27.43 5.45 -0.16
N ALA A 215 28.51 5.90 -0.81
CA ALA A 215 29.59 5.02 -1.27
C ALA A 215 30.29 4.32 -0.10
N VAL A 216 30.63 3.03 -0.28
CA VAL A 216 31.21 2.14 0.76
C VAL A 216 32.69 1.84 0.51
#